data_AF-A0A836U6V7-F1
#
_entry.id   AF-A0A836U6V7-F1
#
_cell.length_a   1.000
_cell.length_b   1.000
_cell.length_c   1.000
_cell.angle_alpha   90.00
_cell.angle_beta   90.00
_cell.angle_gamma   90.00
#
_symmetry.space_group_name_H-M   'P 1'
#
loop_
_entity.id
_entity.type
_entity.pdbx_description
1 polymer ?
#
loop_
_entity_poly.entity_id
_entity_poly.type
_entity_poly.pdbx_seq_one_letter_code
_entity_poly.pdbx_strand_id
1 'polypeptide(L)'
;MSVSQSKVKQVKALTVDQIAQFKRDGYLVLPAALDPELCRQTRDRMWETIATHLPRIRRDDPSTWGPVTEEESTRLAAAKPEGGGEPYLGGKGHRFFIRNGAEELLLNLAPRAVWGIAEQLLGKDTVVWPAGLDESGTTTGPCFMSDDAITGLASHLGDTLGQPEKGSFTTQEALQLPKTGPVWLTGQGTRGLYCTLPDSPSPGPDFGSAHSDGACYGRWRLQMAAYTDDLPANSGGFTVWPGSHTRVWKEQWEAFLDGEKHTDKHLEVRRAGGYTDPVIGQIKADTEPIDCHGPAGT
;
A
#
# COMPACT_ATOMS: atom_id res chain seq x y z
N MET A 1 7.54 -25.09 -8.90
CA MET A 1 7.23 -24.87 -10.33
C MET A 1 6.90 -23.40 -10.48
N SER A 2 7.64 -22.67 -11.30
CA SER A 2 7.52 -21.21 -11.46
C SER A 2 6.23 -20.89 -12.19
N VAL A 3 5.28 -20.20 -11.52
CA VAL A 3 4.20 -19.49 -12.21
C VAL A 3 4.89 -18.53 -13.18
N SER A 4 4.76 -18.79 -14.48
CA SER A 4 5.63 -18.18 -15.48
C SER A 4 5.51 -16.65 -15.44
N GLN A 5 6.57 -15.98 -14.99
CA GLN A 5 6.77 -14.53 -15.08
C GLN A 5 6.49 -13.97 -16.49
N SER A 6 6.50 -14.83 -17.52
CA SER A 6 6.44 -14.50 -18.94
C SER A 6 5.09 -14.06 -19.52
N LYS A 7 3.98 -14.07 -18.75
CA LYS A 7 2.65 -13.72 -19.29
C LYS A 7 2.18 -12.28 -19.04
N VAL A 8 2.79 -11.56 -18.09
CA VAL A 8 2.35 -10.19 -17.75
C VAL A 8 3.12 -9.17 -18.59
N LYS A 9 2.39 -8.33 -19.32
CA LYS A 9 2.96 -7.21 -20.07
C LYS A 9 3.66 -6.26 -19.10
N GLN A 10 4.97 -6.08 -19.29
CA GLN A 10 5.76 -5.15 -18.48
C GLN A 10 5.55 -3.70 -18.94
N VAL A 11 5.53 -2.78 -17.99
CA VAL A 11 5.68 -1.35 -18.25
C VAL A 11 7.05 -1.08 -18.83
N LYS A 12 7.14 -0.10 -19.73
CA LYS A 12 8.40 0.29 -20.35
C LYS A 12 9.42 0.71 -19.27
N ALA A 13 10.67 0.32 -19.49
CA ALA A 13 11.82 0.78 -18.71
C ALA A 13 11.83 2.32 -18.53
N LEU A 14 12.24 2.76 -17.35
CA LEU A 14 12.43 4.18 -17.08
C LEU A 14 13.58 4.73 -17.93
N THR A 15 13.42 5.96 -18.41
CA THR A 15 14.53 6.70 -19.02
C THR A 15 15.52 7.18 -17.97
N VAL A 16 16.72 7.58 -18.41
CA VAL A 16 17.73 8.19 -17.53
C VAL A 16 17.15 9.42 -16.81
N ASP A 17 16.38 10.24 -17.50
CA ASP A 17 15.76 11.44 -16.94
C ASP A 17 14.69 11.10 -15.89
N GLN A 18 13.88 10.06 -16.13
CA GLN A 18 12.89 9.59 -15.16
C GLN A 18 13.55 9.02 -13.91
N ILE A 19 14.65 8.27 -14.05
CA ILE A 19 15.43 7.79 -12.91
C ILE A 19 16.05 8.97 -12.15
N ALA A 20 16.58 9.97 -12.87
CA ALA A 20 17.13 11.17 -12.25
C ALA A 20 16.05 11.97 -11.50
N GLN A 21 14.84 12.07 -12.05
CA GLN A 21 13.69 12.67 -11.38
C GLN A 21 13.33 11.90 -10.12
N PHE A 22 13.14 10.59 -10.21
CA PHE A 22 12.80 9.76 -9.06
C PHE A 22 13.84 9.91 -7.92
N LYS A 23 15.13 9.97 -8.25
CA LYS A 23 16.19 10.19 -7.26
C LYS A 23 16.13 11.56 -6.58
N ARG A 24 15.86 12.62 -7.35
CA ARG A 24 15.76 13.99 -6.82
C ARG A 24 14.49 14.21 -6.01
N ASP A 25 13.36 13.74 -6.55
CA ASP A 25 12.04 14.13 -6.06
C ASP A 25 11.44 13.05 -5.14
N GLY A 26 11.93 11.82 -5.18
CA GLY A 26 11.47 10.71 -4.35
C GLY A 26 10.20 10.02 -4.86
N TYR A 27 9.66 10.49 -5.99
CA TYR A 27 8.47 9.92 -6.64
C TYR A 27 8.55 10.09 -8.16
N LEU A 28 7.70 9.35 -8.87
CA LEU A 28 7.51 9.46 -10.31
C LEU A 28 6.05 9.09 -10.64
N VAL A 29 5.43 9.85 -11.55
CA VAL A 29 4.09 9.56 -12.09
C VAL A 29 4.26 9.06 -13.53
N LEU A 30 3.61 7.95 -13.88
CA LEU A 30 3.67 7.33 -15.20
C LEU A 30 2.27 7.26 -15.82
N PRO A 31 1.81 8.31 -16.53
CA PRO A 31 0.44 8.37 -17.02
C PRO A 31 0.11 7.23 -18.00
N ALA A 32 -1.02 6.56 -17.78
CA ALA A 32 -1.54 5.51 -18.66
C ALA A 32 -0.51 4.42 -19.01
N ALA A 33 0.35 4.06 -18.05
CA ALA A 33 1.40 3.07 -18.21
C ALA A 33 0.91 1.61 -18.08
N LEU A 34 -0.18 1.38 -17.35
CA LEU A 34 -0.74 0.06 -17.08
C LEU A 34 -1.69 -0.40 -18.19
N ASP A 35 -2.03 -1.68 -18.19
CA ASP A 35 -2.91 -2.27 -19.19
C ASP A 35 -4.37 -1.77 -19.01
N PRO A 36 -4.94 -1.05 -20.00
CA PRO A 36 -6.28 -0.48 -19.88
C PRO A 36 -7.39 -1.54 -19.75
N GLU A 37 -7.16 -2.76 -20.27
CA GLU A 37 -8.07 -3.88 -20.11
C GLU A 37 -8.13 -4.34 -18.65
N LEU A 38 -6.96 -4.50 -18.01
CA LEU A 38 -6.88 -4.90 -16.61
C LEU A 38 -7.39 -3.80 -15.67
N CYS A 39 -7.18 -2.51 -16.00
CA CYS A 39 -7.80 -1.39 -15.29
C CYS A 39 -9.32 -1.51 -15.32
N ARG A 40 -9.92 -1.72 -16.50
CA ARG A 40 -11.36 -1.89 -16.65
C ARG A 40 -11.89 -3.08 -15.86
N GLN A 41 -11.27 -4.24 -15.99
CA GLN A 41 -11.69 -5.45 -15.26
C GLN A 41 -11.63 -5.24 -13.75
N THR A 42 -10.58 -4.56 -13.27
CA THR A 42 -10.40 -4.25 -11.85
C THR A 42 -11.49 -3.31 -11.34
N ARG A 43 -11.82 -2.27 -12.11
CA ARG A 43 -12.92 -1.36 -11.82
C ARG A 43 -14.27 -2.09 -11.82
N ASP A 44 -14.51 -2.96 -12.80
CA ASP A 44 -15.75 -3.74 -12.86
C ASP A 44 -15.88 -4.66 -11.64
N ARG A 45 -14.79 -5.32 -11.24
CA ARG A 45 -14.74 -6.16 -10.03
C ARG A 45 -14.93 -5.37 -8.74
N MET A 46 -14.43 -4.14 -8.68
CA MET A 46 -14.69 -3.22 -7.57
C MET A 46 -16.20 -2.95 -7.48
N TRP A 47 -16.86 -2.61 -8.58
CA TRP A 47 -18.30 -2.37 -8.60
C TRP A 47 -19.15 -3.60 -8.26
N GLU A 48 -18.75 -4.81 -8.70
CA GLU A 48 -19.38 -6.05 -8.26
C GLU A 48 -19.29 -6.26 -6.74
N THR A 49 -18.12 -5.95 -6.18
CA THR A 49 -17.87 -6.03 -4.73
C THR A 49 -18.74 -5.01 -3.98
N ILE A 50 -18.82 -3.78 -4.47
CA ILE A 50 -19.70 -2.73 -3.92
C ILE A 50 -21.16 -3.18 -3.98
N ALA A 51 -21.64 -3.67 -5.12
CA ALA A 51 -23.03 -4.13 -5.26
C ALA A 51 -23.36 -5.27 -4.29
N THR A 52 -22.41 -6.17 -4.01
CA THR A 52 -22.57 -7.28 -3.08
C THR A 52 -22.64 -6.82 -1.63
N HIS A 53 -21.74 -5.91 -1.23
CA HIS A 53 -21.52 -5.59 0.18
C HIS A 53 -22.09 -4.23 0.61
N LEU A 54 -22.38 -3.33 -0.32
CA LEU A 54 -22.96 -2.00 -0.13
C LEU A 54 -24.04 -1.76 -1.22
N PRO A 55 -25.10 -2.60 -1.29
CA PRO A 55 -26.06 -2.61 -2.40
C PRO A 55 -26.83 -1.28 -2.61
N ARG A 56 -26.79 -0.39 -1.62
CA ARG A 56 -27.32 0.97 -1.73
C ARG A 56 -26.53 1.82 -2.72
N ILE A 57 -25.22 1.63 -2.82
CA ILE A 57 -24.33 2.37 -3.72
C ILE A 57 -24.36 1.68 -5.09
N ARG A 58 -24.89 2.37 -6.10
CA ARG A 58 -25.12 1.82 -7.44
C ARG A 58 -24.21 2.49 -8.45
N ARG A 59 -23.52 1.68 -9.25
CA ARG A 59 -22.59 2.14 -10.29
C ARG A 59 -23.19 3.19 -11.22
N ASP A 60 -24.42 2.97 -11.67
CA ASP A 60 -25.03 3.81 -12.72
C ASP A 60 -25.89 4.94 -12.15
N ASP A 61 -25.85 5.18 -10.84
CA ASP A 61 -26.62 6.22 -10.16
C ASP A 61 -25.76 6.98 -9.14
N PRO A 62 -25.04 8.04 -9.58
CA PRO A 62 -24.17 8.84 -8.71
C PRO A 62 -24.88 9.46 -7.51
N SER A 63 -26.20 9.65 -7.55
CA SER A 63 -26.97 10.16 -6.40
C SER A 63 -26.94 9.20 -5.19
N THR A 64 -26.57 7.94 -5.42
CA THR A 64 -26.42 6.92 -4.38
C THR A 64 -25.02 6.86 -3.76
N TRP A 65 -24.04 7.58 -4.32
CA TRP A 65 -22.62 7.54 -3.90
C TRP A 65 -22.36 8.36 -2.63
N GLY A 66 -23.17 8.13 -1.59
CA GLY A 66 -23.02 8.74 -0.27
C GLY A 66 -22.13 7.92 0.67
N PRO A 67 -21.82 8.45 1.86
CA PRO A 67 -20.93 7.80 2.82
C PRO A 67 -21.44 6.42 3.24
N VAL A 68 -20.51 5.52 3.56
CA VAL A 68 -20.75 4.26 4.27
C VAL A 68 -21.36 4.60 5.62
N THR A 69 -22.54 4.04 5.91
CA THR A 69 -23.25 4.26 7.19
C THR A 69 -22.53 3.57 8.34
N GLU A 70 -22.80 3.98 9.58
CA GLU A 70 -22.23 3.31 10.77
C GLU A 70 -22.69 1.84 10.88
N GLU A 71 -23.92 1.54 10.45
CA GLU A 71 -24.43 0.16 10.37
C GLU A 71 -23.67 -0.66 9.32
N GLU A 72 -23.47 -0.10 8.11
CA GLU A 72 -22.68 -0.73 7.05
C GLU A 72 -21.24 -0.96 7.52
N SER A 73 -20.59 0.05 8.09
CA SER A 73 -19.23 -0.02 8.65
C SER A 73 -19.10 -1.12 9.72
N THR A 74 -20.04 -1.17 10.67
CA THR A 74 -20.04 -2.17 11.75
C THR A 74 -20.21 -3.58 11.19
N ARG A 75 -21.15 -3.78 10.25
CA ARG A 75 -21.38 -5.07 9.60
C ARG A 75 -20.16 -5.53 8.80
N LEU A 76 -19.53 -4.63 8.04
CA LEU A 76 -18.31 -4.94 7.28
C LEU A 76 -17.16 -5.32 8.23
N ALA A 77 -16.98 -4.58 9.32
CA ALA A 77 -15.94 -4.87 10.31
C ALA A 77 -16.13 -6.22 11.01
N ALA A 78 -17.38 -6.67 11.18
CA ALA A 78 -17.69 -7.98 11.76
C ALA A 78 -17.39 -9.16 10.83
N ALA A 79 -17.19 -8.94 9.53
CA ALA A 79 -16.93 -9.99 8.54
C ALA A 79 -15.46 -10.44 8.49
N LYS A 80 -14.77 -10.47 9.63
CA LYS A 80 -13.38 -10.96 9.71
C LYS A 80 -13.34 -12.48 9.47
N PRO A 81 -12.39 -12.98 8.67
CA PRO A 81 -12.23 -14.43 8.47
C PRO A 81 -11.77 -15.15 9.75
N GLU A 82 -12.28 -16.36 10.00
CA GLU A 82 -11.90 -17.19 11.16
C GLU A 82 -10.41 -17.56 11.17
N GLY A 83 -9.78 -17.69 9.99
CA GLY A 83 -8.35 -18.00 9.82
C GLY A 83 -7.40 -16.80 9.92
N GLY A 84 -7.89 -15.64 10.38
CA GLY A 84 -7.15 -14.39 10.39
C GLY A 84 -7.19 -13.65 9.05
N GLY A 85 -6.79 -12.37 9.09
CA GLY A 85 -6.90 -11.43 7.97
C GLY A 85 -7.96 -10.36 8.20
N GLU A 86 -8.07 -9.47 7.22
CA GLU A 86 -9.04 -8.38 7.23
C GLU A 86 -10.35 -8.78 6.55
N PRO A 87 -11.47 -8.08 6.84
CA PRO A 87 -12.68 -8.19 6.02
C PRO A 87 -12.35 -7.90 4.56
N TYR A 88 -13.00 -8.62 3.64
CA TYR A 88 -12.73 -8.45 2.22
C TYR A 88 -13.09 -7.05 1.72
N LEU A 89 -14.21 -6.50 2.17
CA LEU A 89 -14.55 -5.08 2.03
C LEU A 89 -14.64 -4.46 3.43
N GLY A 90 -14.00 -3.32 3.63
CA GLY A 90 -14.18 -2.48 4.81
C GLY A 90 -14.31 -1.02 4.42
N GLY A 91 -14.96 -0.21 5.24
CA GLY A 91 -15.12 1.21 4.94
C GLY A 91 -15.77 1.99 6.07
N LYS A 92 -15.53 3.29 6.08
CA LYS A 92 -16.08 4.25 7.04
C LYS A 92 -16.20 5.62 6.39
N GLY A 93 -17.34 6.28 6.57
CA GLY A 93 -17.60 7.58 5.94
C GLY A 93 -17.46 7.48 4.42
N HIS A 94 -16.71 8.38 3.80
CA HIS A 94 -16.54 8.41 2.35
C HIS A 94 -15.40 7.53 1.83
N ARG A 95 -14.87 6.59 2.63
CA ARG A 95 -13.73 5.77 2.21
C ARG A 95 -14.02 4.30 2.42
N PHE A 96 -13.60 3.49 1.46
CA PHE A 96 -13.60 2.04 1.59
C PHE A 96 -12.35 1.43 0.96
N PHE A 97 -12.07 0.19 1.33
CA PHE A 97 -11.00 -0.61 0.78
C PHE A 97 -11.48 -2.02 0.45
N ILE A 98 -10.88 -2.65 -0.55
CA ILE A 98 -11.06 -4.06 -0.90
C ILE A 98 -9.74 -4.79 -0.70
N ARG A 99 -9.71 -5.85 0.10
CA ARG A 99 -8.51 -6.66 0.42
C ARG A 99 -8.26 -7.77 -0.59
N ASN A 100 -8.22 -7.40 -1.87
CA ASN A 100 -7.92 -8.30 -3.00
C ASN A 100 -6.45 -8.23 -3.46
N GLY A 101 -5.56 -7.69 -2.64
CA GLY A 101 -4.16 -7.39 -2.99
C GLY A 101 -3.29 -8.60 -3.36
N ALA A 102 -3.72 -9.82 -3.02
CA ALA A 102 -3.05 -11.06 -3.39
C ALA A 102 -3.69 -11.75 -4.63
N GLU A 103 -4.80 -11.21 -5.16
CA GLU A 103 -5.50 -11.80 -6.30
C GLU A 103 -4.78 -11.53 -7.62
N GLU A 104 -4.82 -12.51 -8.51
CA GLU A 104 -4.08 -12.48 -9.78
C GLU A 104 -4.37 -11.23 -10.61
N LEU A 105 -5.63 -10.77 -10.66
CA LEU A 105 -6.03 -9.57 -11.40
C LEU A 105 -5.26 -8.33 -10.92
N LEU A 106 -5.20 -8.07 -9.61
CA LEU A 106 -4.47 -6.93 -9.07
C LEU A 106 -2.97 -7.09 -9.23
N LEU A 107 -2.44 -8.30 -9.02
CA LEU A 107 -1.02 -8.54 -9.16
C LEU A 107 -0.54 -8.32 -10.59
N ASN A 108 -1.30 -8.81 -11.56
CA ASN A 108 -1.02 -8.63 -12.99
C ASN A 108 -1.20 -7.18 -13.43
N LEU A 109 -2.17 -6.46 -12.86
CA LEU A 109 -2.43 -5.06 -13.21
C LEU A 109 -1.22 -4.17 -12.87
N ALA A 110 -0.68 -4.27 -11.65
CA ALA A 110 0.32 -3.32 -11.16
C ALA A 110 1.67 -3.95 -10.77
N PRO A 111 1.81 -4.64 -9.62
CA PRO A 111 3.14 -5.00 -9.10
C PRO A 111 3.93 -5.94 -10.00
N ARG A 112 3.27 -6.83 -10.77
CA ARG A 112 3.95 -7.65 -11.78
C ARG A 112 4.27 -6.85 -13.03
N ALA A 113 3.41 -5.92 -13.45
CA ALA A 113 3.62 -5.10 -14.63
C ALA A 113 4.79 -4.11 -14.46
N VAL A 114 4.99 -3.57 -13.25
CA VAL A 114 6.09 -2.64 -12.94
C VAL A 114 7.35 -3.33 -12.42
N TRP A 115 7.42 -4.67 -12.47
CA TRP A 115 8.55 -5.43 -11.94
C TRP A 115 9.90 -4.99 -12.51
N GLY A 116 9.98 -4.82 -13.83
CA GLY A 116 11.20 -4.34 -14.48
C GLY A 116 11.64 -2.95 -14.02
N ILE A 117 10.71 -2.07 -13.63
CA ILE A 117 11.02 -0.77 -13.03
C ILE A 117 11.57 -0.95 -11.61
N ALA A 118 10.97 -1.86 -10.82
CA ALA A 118 11.47 -2.16 -9.48
C ALA A 118 12.91 -2.66 -9.50
N GLU A 119 13.26 -3.58 -10.42
CA GLU A 119 14.64 -4.03 -10.61
C GLU A 119 15.59 -2.93 -11.08
N GLN A 120 15.12 -2.00 -11.93
CA GLN A 120 15.93 -0.85 -12.35
C GLN A 120 16.30 0.06 -11.18
N LEU A 121 15.38 0.25 -10.23
CA LEU A 121 15.57 1.17 -9.12
C LEU A 121 16.27 0.52 -7.92
N LEU A 122 15.97 -0.75 -7.62
CA LEU A 122 16.45 -1.45 -6.43
C LEU A 122 17.57 -2.47 -6.70
N GLY A 123 17.86 -2.73 -7.98
CA GLY A 123 18.83 -3.73 -8.40
C GLY A 123 18.17 -4.98 -8.94
N LYS A 124 18.83 -5.59 -9.92
CA LYS A 124 18.40 -6.86 -10.49
C LYS A 124 18.52 -7.97 -9.44
N ASP A 125 17.54 -8.86 -9.38
CA ASP A 125 17.51 -10.01 -8.48
C ASP A 125 17.51 -9.64 -6.96
N THR A 126 17.22 -8.38 -6.61
CA THR A 126 17.14 -7.92 -5.20
C THR A 126 15.70 -7.73 -4.68
N VAL A 127 14.72 -7.83 -5.57
CA VAL A 127 13.30 -7.67 -5.29
C VAL A 127 12.60 -9.02 -5.16
N VAL A 128 11.45 -9.04 -4.48
CA VAL A 128 10.65 -10.25 -4.23
C VAL A 128 9.48 -10.31 -5.19
N TRP A 129 9.43 -11.34 -6.05
CA TRP A 129 8.36 -11.48 -7.03
C TRP A 129 7.02 -11.72 -6.33
N PRO A 130 5.95 -10.98 -6.68
CA PRO A 130 4.63 -11.16 -6.08
C PRO A 130 3.95 -12.41 -6.67
N ALA A 131 4.25 -13.58 -6.11
CA ALA A 131 3.69 -14.84 -6.56
C ALA A 131 2.18 -14.94 -6.28
N GLY A 132 1.70 -14.23 -5.25
CA GLY A 132 0.29 -14.21 -4.88
C GLY A 132 -0.12 -15.47 -4.12
N LEU A 133 -1.37 -15.88 -4.33
CA LEU A 133 -1.96 -17.04 -3.68
C LEU A 133 -1.45 -18.35 -4.29
N ASP A 134 -1.15 -19.33 -3.44
CA ASP A 134 -0.93 -20.72 -3.82
C ASP A 134 -2.26 -21.51 -3.90
N GLU A 135 -2.17 -22.82 -4.16
CA GLU A 135 -3.34 -23.71 -4.28
C GLU A 135 -4.18 -23.80 -2.99
N SER A 136 -3.60 -23.46 -1.83
CA SER A 136 -4.30 -23.41 -0.54
C SER A 136 -5.01 -22.08 -0.29
N GLY A 137 -4.83 -21.08 -1.18
CA GLY A 137 -5.38 -19.74 -0.99
C GLY A 137 -4.59 -18.90 0.00
N THR A 138 -3.30 -19.20 0.21
CA THR A 138 -2.40 -18.42 1.07
C THR A 138 -1.21 -17.89 0.27
N THR A 139 -0.56 -16.83 0.75
CA THR A 139 0.70 -16.35 0.17
C THR A 139 1.87 -16.87 1.00
N THR A 140 2.98 -17.24 0.35
CA THR A 140 4.23 -17.60 1.04
C THR A 140 5.38 -16.72 0.56
N GLY A 141 6.06 -16.03 1.47
CA GLY A 141 7.21 -15.21 1.10
C GLY A 141 8.08 -14.74 2.27
N PRO A 142 9.20 -14.06 1.96
CA PRO A 142 10.14 -13.61 2.96
C PRO A 142 9.61 -12.39 3.71
N CYS A 143 9.62 -12.43 5.04
CA CYS A 143 9.27 -11.30 5.90
C CYS A 143 10.44 -10.95 6.82
N PHE A 144 10.85 -9.69 6.87
CA PHE A 144 11.78 -9.23 7.88
C PHE A 144 11.04 -8.98 9.19
N MET A 145 11.34 -9.77 10.22
CA MET A 145 10.60 -9.81 11.48
C MET A 145 11.04 -8.68 12.43
N SER A 146 10.71 -7.44 12.07
CA SER A 146 10.82 -6.26 12.95
C SER A 146 9.63 -6.16 13.93
N ASP A 147 9.69 -5.31 14.96
CA ASP A 147 8.53 -5.20 15.88
C ASP A 147 7.28 -4.59 15.20
N ASP A 148 7.47 -3.83 14.11
CA ASP A 148 6.36 -3.31 13.30
C ASP A 148 5.74 -4.40 12.44
N ALA A 149 6.56 -5.33 11.92
CA ALA A 149 6.05 -6.52 11.25
C ALA A 149 5.26 -7.38 12.25
N ILE A 150 5.79 -7.62 13.45
CA ILE A 150 5.08 -8.33 14.53
C ILE A 150 3.77 -7.62 14.88
N THR A 151 3.80 -6.30 15.06
CA THR A 151 2.61 -5.48 15.33
C THR A 151 1.57 -5.63 14.21
N GLY A 152 2.00 -5.52 12.96
CA GLY A 152 1.11 -5.64 11.79
C GLY A 152 0.52 -7.05 11.69
N LEU A 153 1.32 -8.08 11.95
CA LEU A 153 0.83 -9.46 11.99
C LEU A 153 -0.20 -9.63 13.10
N ALA A 154 0.07 -9.15 14.32
CA ALA A 154 -0.87 -9.21 15.42
C ALA A 154 -2.17 -8.45 15.12
N SER A 155 -2.10 -7.25 14.54
CA SER A 155 -3.30 -6.45 14.24
C SER A 155 -4.21 -7.09 13.17
N HIS A 156 -3.60 -7.77 12.19
CA HIS A 156 -4.32 -8.31 11.04
C HIS A 156 -4.69 -9.78 11.19
N LEU A 157 -3.93 -10.56 11.95
CA LEU A 157 -4.16 -11.98 12.13
C LEU A 157 -4.81 -12.28 13.49
N GLY A 158 -4.67 -11.39 14.48
CA GLY A 158 -5.12 -11.63 15.85
C GLY A 158 -4.18 -12.59 16.59
N ASP A 159 -4.68 -13.18 17.68
CA ASP A 159 -3.92 -14.08 18.56
C ASP A 159 -3.61 -15.46 17.92
N THR A 160 -4.05 -15.71 16.69
CA THR A 160 -3.99 -17.03 16.02
C THR A 160 -2.58 -17.56 15.77
N LEU A 161 -1.53 -16.76 15.98
CA LEU A 161 -0.15 -17.16 15.64
C LEU A 161 0.84 -17.21 16.81
N GLY A 162 0.42 -16.95 18.05
CA GLY A 162 1.34 -16.95 19.19
C GLY A 162 2.58 -16.08 18.91
N GLN A 163 2.37 -14.90 18.32
CA GLN A 163 3.45 -14.03 17.86
C GLN A 163 4.33 -13.62 19.05
N PRO A 164 5.67 -13.58 18.89
CA PRO A 164 6.54 -13.11 19.94
C PRO A 164 6.24 -11.63 20.27
N GLU A 165 6.49 -11.20 21.50
CA GLU A 165 6.29 -9.80 21.91
C GLU A 165 7.20 -8.82 21.15
N LYS A 166 8.32 -9.31 20.61
CA LYS A 166 9.34 -8.54 19.89
C LYS A 166 9.78 -9.26 18.64
N GLY A 167 10.15 -8.50 17.62
CA GLY A 167 10.74 -8.98 16.39
C GLY A 167 12.12 -9.60 16.63
N SER A 168 12.45 -10.65 15.86
CA SER A 168 13.78 -11.27 15.88
C SER A 168 14.83 -10.46 15.14
N PHE A 169 14.43 -9.47 14.33
CA PHE A 169 15.29 -8.73 13.40
C PHE A 169 16.05 -9.66 12.44
N THR A 170 15.41 -10.77 12.06
CA THR A 170 15.87 -11.71 11.04
C THR A 170 14.80 -11.88 9.96
N THR A 171 15.19 -12.39 8.80
CA THR A 171 14.21 -12.74 7.76
C THR A 171 13.63 -14.13 8.05
N GLN A 172 12.32 -14.23 8.13
CA GLN A 172 11.59 -15.48 7.98
C GLN A 172 11.31 -15.70 6.50
N GLU A 173 12.00 -16.66 5.87
CA GLU A 173 12.00 -16.83 4.41
C GLU A 173 10.65 -17.31 3.83
N ALA A 174 9.85 -18.03 4.62
CA ALA A 174 8.61 -18.64 4.18
C ALA A 174 7.47 -18.36 5.17
N LEU A 175 7.15 -17.08 5.36
CA LEU A 175 5.97 -16.69 6.15
C LEU A 175 4.71 -16.87 5.31
N GLN A 176 3.77 -17.66 5.83
CA GLN A 176 2.45 -17.87 5.24
C GLN A 176 1.46 -16.85 5.75
N LEU A 177 0.71 -16.22 4.85
CA LEU A 177 -0.32 -15.23 5.18
C LEU A 177 -1.63 -15.56 4.45
N PRO A 178 -2.78 -15.35 5.10
CA PRO A 178 -4.08 -15.56 4.46
C PRO A 178 -4.32 -14.51 3.37
N LYS A 179 -5.24 -14.81 2.46
CA LYS A 179 -5.59 -13.98 1.30
C LYS A 179 -5.82 -12.49 1.62
N THR A 180 -6.53 -12.18 2.70
CA THR A 180 -6.82 -10.81 3.15
C THR A 180 -5.91 -10.35 4.29
N GLY A 181 -4.85 -11.10 4.57
CA GLY A 181 -3.85 -10.76 5.57
C GLY A 181 -2.87 -9.68 5.08
N PRO A 182 -1.83 -9.38 5.87
CA PRO A 182 -0.87 -8.33 5.58
C PRO A 182 0.19 -8.76 4.54
N VAL A 183 -0.28 -9.21 3.37
CA VAL A 183 0.54 -9.81 2.30
C VAL A 183 1.61 -8.87 1.72
N TRP A 184 1.49 -7.57 1.97
CA TRP A 184 2.51 -6.57 1.62
C TRP A 184 3.77 -6.68 2.49
N LEU A 185 3.71 -7.33 3.66
CA LEU A 185 4.88 -7.58 4.51
C LEU A 185 5.84 -8.60 3.89
N THR A 186 5.32 -9.52 3.08
CA THR A 186 6.11 -10.59 2.42
C THR A 186 6.43 -10.28 0.95
N GLY A 187 6.00 -9.13 0.44
CA GLY A 187 6.09 -8.78 -0.99
C GLY A 187 5.22 -9.67 -1.89
N GLN A 188 4.34 -10.51 -1.33
CA GLN A 188 3.50 -11.42 -2.11
C GLN A 188 2.17 -10.81 -2.55
N GLY A 189 1.85 -9.60 -2.10
CA GLY A 189 0.73 -8.83 -2.62
C GLY A 189 0.76 -7.36 -2.23
N THR A 190 -0.31 -6.65 -2.60
CA THR A 190 -0.51 -5.24 -2.27
C THR A 190 -1.47 -5.09 -1.09
N ARG A 191 -1.70 -3.85 -0.62
CA ARG A 191 -2.75 -3.58 0.37
C ARG A 191 -4.18 -3.76 -0.18
N GLY A 192 -4.34 -3.88 -1.51
CA GLY A 192 -5.63 -3.94 -2.19
C GLY A 192 -6.09 -2.59 -2.75
N LEU A 193 -7.37 -2.48 -3.11
CA LEU A 193 -7.96 -1.26 -3.64
C LEU A 193 -8.40 -0.33 -2.53
N TYR A 194 -8.25 0.97 -2.77
CA TYR A 194 -8.78 2.03 -1.92
C TYR A 194 -9.61 2.97 -2.80
N CYS A 195 -10.74 3.42 -2.27
CA CYS A 195 -11.61 4.35 -2.96
C CYS A 195 -12.09 5.43 -2.00
N THR A 196 -12.14 6.65 -2.51
CA THR A 196 -12.78 7.80 -1.86
C THR A 196 -14.02 8.14 -2.66
N LEU A 197 -15.18 8.12 -2.01
CA LEU A 197 -16.46 8.52 -2.56
C LEU A 197 -16.53 10.05 -2.71
N PRO A 198 -17.38 10.57 -3.62
CA PRO A 198 -17.60 12.01 -3.78
C PRO A 198 -17.99 12.70 -2.47
N ASP A 199 -17.81 14.02 -2.44
CA ASP A 199 -18.13 14.87 -1.29
C ASP A 199 -17.44 14.45 0.02
N SER A 200 -16.36 13.67 -0.08
CA SER A 200 -15.49 13.37 1.06
C SER A 200 -14.99 14.66 1.69
N PRO A 201 -15.01 14.78 3.03
CA PRO A 201 -14.44 15.92 3.72
C PRO A 201 -12.99 16.17 3.30
N SER A 202 -12.64 17.46 3.15
CA SER A 202 -11.26 17.87 2.92
C SER A 202 -10.36 17.32 4.04
N PRO A 203 -9.15 16.82 3.71
CA PRO A 203 -8.18 16.41 4.73
C PRO A 203 -7.66 17.57 5.58
N GLY A 204 -8.05 18.82 5.26
CA GLY A 204 -7.57 20.04 5.91
C GLY A 204 -6.20 20.47 5.37
N PRO A 205 -5.80 21.72 5.64
CA PRO A 205 -4.51 22.26 5.17
C PRO A 205 -3.32 21.58 5.85
N ASP A 206 -3.53 21.01 7.03
CA ASP A 206 -2.46 20.47 7.85
C ASP A 206 -2.08 19.04 7.47
N PHE A 207 -2.75 18.37 6.53
CA PHE A 207 -2.46 16.97 6.15
C PHE A 207 -2.11 16.07 7.35
N GLY A 208 -2.99 16.02 8.36
CA GLY A 208 -2.69 15.42 9.67
C GLY A 208 -2.30 13.94 9.62
N SER A 209 -2.66 13.23 8.54
CA SER A 209 -2.32 11.83 8.31
C SER A 209 -1.07 11.62 7.44
N ALA A 210 -0.36 12.68 7.05
CA ALA A 210 0.89 12.56 6.30
C ALA A 210 1.95 11.83 7.14
N HIS A 211 2.59 10.83 6.53
CA HIS A 211 3.62 10.02 7.16
C HIS A 211 4.55 9.47 6.08
N SER A 212 5.73 9.02 6.51
CA SER A 212 6.53 8.07 5.75
C SER A 212 6.14 6.70 6.21
N ASP A 213 5.78 5.81 5.28
CA ASP A 213 5.53 4.40 5.58
C ASP A 213 6.80 3.68 6.09
N GLY A 214 7.95 4.37 6.13
CA GLY A 214 9.13 4.11 6.92
C GLY A 214 10.27 3.42 6.16
N ALA A 215 11.50 3.81 6.50
CA ALA A 215 12.71 3.48 5.74
C ALA A 215 13.65 2.51 6.49
N CYS A 216 13.54 2.42 7.82
CA CYS A 216 14.42 1.63 8.67
C CYS A 216 13.81 0.30 9.17
N TYR A 217 13.15 -0.45 8.27
CA TYR A 217 12.69 -1.82 8.54
C TYR A 217 13.65 -2.89 8.00
N GLY A 218 14.94 -2.56 7.89
CA GLY A 218 15.96 -3.49 7.37
C GLY A 218 15.85 -3.82 5.88
N ARG A 219 14.86 -3.30 5.14
CA ARG A 219 14.73 -3.44 3.69
C ARG A 219 14.32 -2.13 3.03
N TRP A 220 14.96 -1.84 1.89
CA TRP A 220 14.50 -0.81 0.97
C TRP A 220 13.15 -1.20 0.38
N ARG A 221 12.20 -0.27 0.38
CA ARG A 221 10.87 -0.49 -0.19
C ARG A 221 10.61 0.53 -1.27
N LEU A 222 10.25 0.05 -2.45
CA LEU A 222 9.65 0.85 -3.49
C LEU A 222 8.13 0.75 -3.33
N GLN A 223 7.49 1.90 -3.12
CA GLN A 223 6.03 1.97 -3.07
C GLN A 223 5.47 2.28 -4.45
N MET A 224 4.31 1.72 -4.73
CA MET A 224 3.56 1.96 -5.95
C MET A 224 2.09 2.17 -5.60
N ALA A 225 1.47 3.13 -6.26
CA ALA A 225 0.03 3.31 -6.33
C ALA A 225 -0.36 3.22 -7.81
N ALA A 226 -1.54 2.67 -8.08
CA ALA A 226 -2.06 2.51 -9.43
C ALA A 226 -3.48 3.08 -9.48
N TYR A 227 -3.78 3.90 -10.48
CA TYR A 227 -5.12 4.45 -10.68
C TYR A 227 -5.89 3.59 -11.67
N THR A 228 -6.90 2.88 -11.19
CA THR A 228 -7.68 1.93 -12.01
C THR A 228 -8.76 2.59 -12.88
N ASP A 229 -9.02 3.87 -12.62
CA ASP A 229 -9.95 4.71 -13.37
C ASP A 229 -9.35 6.11 -13.51
N ASP A 230 -9.99 6.98 -14.29
CA ASP A 230 -9.58 8.37 -14.39
C ASP A 230 -9.66 9.05 -13.02
N LEU A 231 -8.54 9.65 -12.60
CA LEU A 231 -8.42 10.35 -11.35
C LEU A 231 -8.12 11.82 -11.64
N PRO A 232 -9.12 12.71 -11.59
CA PRO A 232 -8.92 14.15 -11.68
C PRO A 232 -8.14 14.67 -10.47
N ALA A 233 -7.54 15.86 -10.61
CA ALA A 233 -6.93 16.55 -9.50
C ALA A 233 -7.93 16.73 -8.33
N ASN A 234 -7.43 16.67 -7.10
CA ASN A 234 -8.17 16.79 -5.85
C ASN A 234 -9.26 15.70 -5.64
N SER A 235 -9.13 14.55 -6.30
CA SER A 235 -10.11 13.44 -6.21
C SER A 235 -9.64 12.27 -5.33
N GLY A 236 -8.72 12.52 -4.39
CA GLY A 236 -8.23 11.52 -3.44
C GLY A 236 -7.02 10.71 -3.92
N GLY A 237 -6.23 11.28 -4.84
CA GLY A 237 -4.92 10.77 -5.20
C GLY A 237 -3.91 10.86 -4.07
N PHE A 238 -2.71 10.31 -4.33
CA PHE A 238 -1.62 10.42 -3.36
C PHE A 238 -1.06 11.83 -3.40
N THR A 239 -1.10 12.50 -2.26
CA THR A 239 -0.35 13.74 -2.06
C THR A 239 1.07 13.41 -1.59
N VAL A 240 2.08 13.91 -2.28
CA VAL A 240 3.50 13.67 -1.98
C VAL A 240 4.26 14.97 -1.80
N TRP A 241 5.36 14.93 -1.04
CA TRP A 241 6.24 16.07 -0.83
C TRP A 241 7.56 15.81 -1.54
N PRO A 242 7.85 16.50 -2.67
CA PRO A 242 9.06 16.28 -3.43
C PRO A 242 10.33 16.43 -2.58
N GLY A 243 11.27 15.48 -2.70
CA GLY A 243 12.54 15.46 -1.98
C GLY A 243 12.47 15.03 -0.51
N SER A 244 11.27 14.79 0.02
CA SER A 244 11.04 14.41 1.42
C SER A 244 11.83 13.17 1.86
N HIS A 245 12.01 12.19 0.96
CA HIS A 245 12.77 10.97 1.23
C HIS A 245 14.21 11.24 1.66
N THR A 246 14.88 12.25 1.11
CA THR A 246 16.27 12.58 1.47
C THR A 246 16.39 13.15 2.88
N ARG A 247 15.37 13.90 3.33
CA ARG A 247 15.30 14.51 4.65
C ARG A 247 14.92 13.49 5.71
N VAL A 248 13.88 12.71 5.44
CA VAL A 248 13.42 11.66 6.35
C VAL A 248 14.47 10.57 6.51
N TRP A 249 15.14 10.17 5.42
CA TRP A 249 16.11 9.08 5.45
C TRP A 249 17.29 9.37 6.36
N LYS A 250 17.85 10.59 6.31
CA LYS A 250 19.03 10.94 7.09
C LYS A 250 18.77 10.76 8.59
N GLU A 251 17.68 11.34 9.08
CA GLU A 251 17.32 11.33 10.50
C GLU A 251 16.92 9.91 10.96
N GLN A 252 16.20 9.16 10.13
CA GLN A 252 15.90 7.75 10.43
C GLN A 252 17.16 6.88 10.46
N TRP A 253 18.13 7.13 9.57
CA TRP A 253 19.38 6.38 9.55
C TRP A 253 20.27 6.70 10.76
N GLU A 254 20.37 7.97 11.14
CA GLU A 254 21.10 8.39 12.34
C GLU A 254 20.49 7.77 13.61
N ALA A 255 19.17 7.82 13.76
CA ALA A 255 18.47 7.16 14.88
C ALA A 255 18.76 5.64 14.91
N PHE A 256 18.71 4.98 13.75
CA PHE A 256 19.01 3.54 13.65
C PHE A 256 20.45 3.22 14.10
N LEU A 257 21.44 4.00 13.66
CA LEU A 257 22.84 3.82 14.05
C LEU A 257 23.09 4.07 15.54
N ASP A 258 22.33 4.98 16.16
CA ASP A 258 22.34 5.26 17.59
C ASP A 258 21.67 4.15 18.44
N GLY A 259 21.19 3.09 17.80
CA GLY A 259 20.56 1.95 18.45
C GLY A 259 19.05 2.09 18.63
N GLU A 260 18.42 3.13 18.06
CA GLU A 260 16.97 3.21 17.95
C GLU A 260 16.50 2.16 16.96
N LYS A 261 16.00 1.05 17.49
CA LYS A 261 15.23 0.10 16.70
C LYS A 261 13.90 0.79 16.43
N HIS A 262 13.71 1.23 15.18
CA HIS A 262 12.58 2.02 14.63
C HIS A 262 11.16 1.49 14.88
N THR A 263 11.03 0.48 15.72
CA THR A 263 9.84 -0.32 15.95
C THR A 263 9.49 -0.45 17.43
N ASP A 264 10.26 0.18 18.33
CA ASP A 264 9.98 0.10 19.75
C ASP A 264 8.83 1.05 20.14
N LYS A 265 7.64 0.49 20.43
CA LYS A 265 6.52 1.22 21.05
C LYS A 265 6.78 1.53 22.54
N HIS A 266 7.89 1.05 23.10
CA HIS A 266 8.33 1.31 24.47
C HIS A 266 9.21 2.58 24.59
N LEU A 267 9.49 3.28 23.48
CA LEU A 267 10.12 4.61 23.54
C LEU A 267 9.04 5.68 23.80
N GLU A 268 9.14 6.35 24.94
CA GLU A 268 8.25 7.49 25.29
C GLU A 268 8.40 8.66 24.30
N VAL A 269 9.57 8.78 23.64
CA VAL A 269 9.87 9.79 22.61
C VAL A 269 10.67 9.15 21.49
N ARG A 270 10.12 9.13 20.26
CA ARG A 270 10.84 8.71 19.04
C ARG A 270 11.71 9.84 18.52
N ARG A 271 12.93 9.55 18.05
CA ARG A 271 13.79 10.57 17.44
C ARG A 271 13.49 10.76 15.95
N ALA A 272 13.04 9.72 15.26
CA ALA A 272 12.66 9.79 13.84
C ALA A 272 11.59 8.72 13.49
N GLY A 273 10.72 9.03 12.52
CA GLY A 273 9.64 8.16 12.04
C GLY A 273 8.28 8.33 12.72
N GLY A 274 7.22 7.86 12.05
CA GLY A 274 5.83 7.92 12.53
C GLY A 274 5.09 9.23 12.19
N TYR A 275 3.84 9.35 12.65
CA TYR A 275 2.94 10.47 12.33
C TYR A 275 3.29 11.78 13.05
N THR A 276 4.11 11.72 14.09
CA THR A 276 4.54 12.87 14.91
C THR A 276 6.02 13.24 14.67
N ASP A 277 6.61 12.72 13.60
CA ASP A 277 8.01 12.99 13.25
C ASP A 277 8.21 14.51 13.00
N PRO A 278 9.10 15.19 13.75
CA PRO A 278 9.39 16.61 13.56
C PRO A 278 9.85 16.94 12.14
N VAL A 279 10.56 16.03 11.47
CA VAL A 279 11.03 16.20 10.08
C VAL A 279 9.84 16.25 9.13
N ILE A 280 8.83 15.40 9.34
CA ILE A 280 7.58 15.44 8.56
C ILE A 280 6.86 16.78 8.80
N GLY A 281 6.84 17.27 10.05
CA GLY A 281 6.31 18.60 10.37
C GLY A 281 7.02 19.73 9.62
N GLN A 282 8.35 19.70 9.57
CA GLN A 282 9.15 20.68 8.82
C GLN A 282 8.88 20.61 7.32
N ILE A 283 8.89 19.41 6.73
CA ILE A 283 8.60 19.19 5.31
C ILE A 283 7.25 19.79 4.93
N LYS A 284 6.21 19.55 5.75
CA LYS A 284 4.88 20.09 5.49
C LYS A 284 4.83 21.62 5.58
N ALA A 285 5.68 22.22 6.38
CA ALA A 285 5.73 23.67 6.57
C ALA A 285 6.50 24.40 5.46
N ASP A 286 7.47 23.74 4.81
CA ASP A 286 8.42 24.38 3.89
C ASP A 286 8.44 23.80 2.46
N THR A 287 7.68 22.73 2.20
CA THR A 287 7.67 22.04 0.91
C THR A 287 6.25 21.99 0.36
N GLU A 288 6.05 22.51 -0.85
CA GLU A 288 4.75 22.47 -1.53
C GLU A 288 4.37 21.02 -1.86
N PRO A 289 3.18 20.55 -1.42
CA PRO A 289 2.70 19.22 -1.77
C PRO A 289 2.30 19.12 -3.24
N ILE A 290 2.46 17.93 -3.80
CA ILE A 290 1.98 17.59 -5.15
C ILE A 290 0.87 16.56 -5.04
N ASP A 291 -0.28 16.89 -5.61
CA ASP A 291 -1.40 15.96 -5.80
C ASP A 291 -1.18 15.11 -7.06
N CYS A 292 -0.88 13.83 -6.88
CA CYS A 292 -0.75 12.89 -7.97
C CYS A 292 -2.13 12.51 -8.54
N HIS A 293 -2.31 12.75 -9.83
CA HIS A 293 -3.54 12.50 -10.57
C HIS A 293 -3.21 12.11 -12.01
N GLY A 294 -4.17 11.55 -12.74
CA GLY A 294 -3.94 11.08 -14.10
C GLY A 294 -5.06 10.20 -14.65
N PRO A 295 -4.98 9.83 -15.93
CA PRO A 295 -5.94 8.92 -16.54
C PRO A 295 -5.85 7.51 -15.94
N ALA A 296 -6.85 6.67 -16.23
CA ALA A 296 -6.80 5.25 -15.91
C ALA A 296 -5.49 4.60 -16.39
N GLY A 297 -4.91 3.79 -15.52
CA GLY A 297 -3.62 3.12 -15.73
C GLY A 297 -2.40 3.97 -15.42
N THR A 298 -2.55 5.10 -14.73
CA THR A 298 -1.44 5.86 -14.15
C THR A 298 -0.80 5.11 -12.98
#